data_AF-A0A838L1Q7-F1
#
_entry.id   AF-A0A838L1Q7-F1
#
_cell.length_a   1.000
_cell.length_b   1.000
_cell.length_c   1.000
_cell.angle_alpha   90.00
_cell.angle_beta   90.00
_cell.angle_gamma   90.00
#
_symmetry.space_group_name_H-M   'P 1'
#
loop_
_entity.id
_entity.type
_entity.pdbx_description
1 polymer ?
#
loop_
_entity_poly.entity_id
_entity_poly.type
_entity_poly.pdbx_seq_one_letter_code
_entity_poly.pdbx_strand_id
1 'polypeptide(L)'
;MTLRFAGYAALFDKVDRGGDVIRRGAFARALEGGRSVPLLWQHRPERPIGRIESLSEDARGLRVIGRLTPDAGHAAEAAALLRDGAVGGLSFGYRVRAKEPHPRGRTLTDLDLVEVSLVTFPMQPGARVHAVHEEDTNV
;
A
#
# COMPACT_ATOMS: atom_id res chain seq x y z
N MET A 1 17.26 4.60 -14.48
CA MET A 1 17.20 4.37 -13.03
C MET A 1 15.81 3.90 -12.65
N THR A 2 15.72 2.80 -11.92
CA THR A 2 14.47 2.26 -11.39
C THR A 2 14.44 2.45 -9.88
N LEU A 3 13.32 2.96 -9.34
CA LEU A 3 13.14 3.16 -7.90
C LEU A 3 12.30 2.02 -7.32
N ARG A 4 12.81 1.42 -6.25
CA ARG A 4 12.12 0.45 -5.41
C ARG A 4 11.87 1.03 -4.04
N PHE A 5 10.79 0.60 -3.40
CA PHE A 5 10.53 0.95 -2.01
C PHE A 5 9.97 -0.24 -1.23
N ALA A 6 10.16 -0.20 0.08
CA ALA A 6 9.53 -1.13 1.02
C ALA A 6 8.83 -0.37 2.13
N GLY A 7 7.70 -0.90 2.60
CA GLY A 7 6.90 -0.27 3.64
C GLY A 7 5.70 -1.10 4.08
N TYR A 8 4.76 -0.45 4.77
CA TYR A 8 3.51 -1.06 5.21
C TYR A 8 2.32 -0.26 4.69
N ALA A 9 1.43 -0.91 3.95
CA ALA A 9 0.18 -0.31 3.47
C ALA A 9 -0.94 -0.37 4.51
N ALA A 10 -0.85 -1.31 5.46
CA ALA A 10 -1.74 -1.42 6.60
C ALA A 10 -0.96 -1.86 7.84
N LEU A 11 -1.38 -1.39 9.00
CA LEU A 11 -0.91 -1.82 10.32
C LEU A 11 -2.05 -2.53 11.04
N PHE A 12 -1.75 -3.69 11.61
CA PHE A 12 -2.76 -4.46 12.35
C PHE A 12 -3.05 -3.82 13.70
N ASP A 13 -4.30 -3.95 14.14
CA ASP A 13 -4.75 -3.55 15.48
C ASP A 13 -4.55 -2.06 15.79
N LYS A 14 -4.46 -1.23 14.73
CA LYS A 14 -4.39 0.23 14.82
C LYS A 14 -5.61 0.85 14.17
N VAL A 15 -6.29 1.70 14.94
CA VAL A 15 -7.43 2.49 14.48
C VAL A 15 -6.93 3.50 13.44
N ASP A 16 -7.56 3.51 12.27
CA ASP A 16 -7.30 4.49 11.22
C ASP A 16 -8.09 5.80 11.46
N ARG A 17 -7.92 6.78 10.57
CA ARG A 17 -8.64 8.07 10.64
C ARG A 17 -10.15 7.94 10.42
N GLY A 18 -10.60 6.89 9.73
CA GLY A 18 -12.02 6.56 9.57
C GLY A 18 -12.61 5.80 10.76
N GLY A 19 -11.76 5.37 11.70
CA GLY A 19 -12.16 4.62 12.89
C GLY A 19 -12.15 3.11 12.73
N ASP A 20 -11.76 2.61 11.56
CA ASP A 20 -11.66 1.19 11.26
C ASP A 20 -10.34 0.60 11.79
N VAL A 21 -10.36 -0.69 12.14
CA VAL A 21 -9.20 -1.47 12.61
C VAL A 21 -9.05 -2.68 11.70
N ILE A 22 -7.84 -2.96 11.22
CA ILE A 22 -7.57 -4.17 10.44
C ILE A 22 -6.98 -5.24 11.36
N ARG A 23 -7.55 -6.45 11.35
CA ARG A 23 -7.00 -7.60 12.09
C ARG A 23 -5.96 -8.34 11.25
N ARG A 24 -5.01 -8.97 11.93
CA ARG A 24 -4.15 -10.01 11.33
C ARG A 24 -5.03 -11.07 10.67
N GLY A 25 -4.65 -11.54 9.48
CA GLY A 25 -5.40 -12.53 8.72
C GLY A 25 -6.48 -11.93 7.83
N ALA A 26 -6.79 -10.63 7.96
CA ALA A 26 -7.81 -9.99 7.13
C ALA A 26 -7.45 -9.98 5.64
N PHE A 27 -6.15 -10.05 5.29
CA PHE A 27 -5.69 -10.16 3.92
C PHE A 27 -5.43 -11.59 3.45
N ALA A 28 -5.45 -12.60 4.34
CA ALA A 28 -4.98 -13.96 4.04
C ALA A 28 -5.58 -14.52 2.74
N ARG A 29 -6.91 -14.52 2.64
CA ARG A 29 -7.63 -14.97 1.44
C ARG A 29 -7.32 -14.13 0.20
N ALA A 30 -7.16 -12.81 0.35
CA ALA A 30 -6.83 -11.92 -0.77
C ALA A 30 -5.44 -12.19 -1.34
N LEU A 31 -4.51 -12.69 -0.52
CA LEU A 31 -3.14 -13.01 -0.92
C LEU A 31 -2.98 -14.40 -1.56
N GLU A 32 -3.85 -15.36 -1.24
CA GLU A 32 -3.81 -16.72 -1.81
C GLU A 32 -4.07 -16.78 -3.33
N GLY A 33 -4.84 -15.83 -3.86
CA GLY A 33 -5.33 -15.88 -5.23
C GLY A 33 -4.32 -15.51 -6.33
N GLY A 34 -3.09 -15.15 -5.98
CA GLY A 34 -2.04 -14.77 -6.95
C GLY A 34 -2.39 -13.59 -7.87
N ARG A 35 -3.45 -12.84 -7.54
CA ARG A 35 -3.91 -11.70 -8.33
C ARG A 35 -2.92 -10.57 -8.20
N SER A 36 -2.49 -10.03 -9.34
CA SER A 36 -1.69 -8.81 -9.38
C SER A 36 -2.47 -7.66 -8.75
N VAL A 37 -1.94 -7.11 -7.66
CA VAL A 37 -2.48 -5.92 -7.00
C VAL A 37 -1.83 -4.68 -7.64
N PRO A 38 -2.61 -3.77 -8.25
CA PRO A 38 -2.06 -2.57 -8.86
C PRO A 38 -1.36 -1.67 -7.83
N LEU A 39 -0.25 -1.06 -8.26
CA LEU A 39 0.40 0.03 -7.54
C LEU A 39 0.00 1.36 -8.19
N LEU A 40 -0.80 2.15 -7.48
CA LEU A 40 -1.39 3.39 -7.96
C LEU A 40 -0.79 4.63 -7.29
N TRP A 41 -1.09 5.79 -7.88
CA TRP A 41 -0.84 7.10 -7.30
C TRP A 41 -2.13 7.69 -6.73
N GLN A 42 -2.15 8.02 -5.44
CA GLN A 42 -3.25 8.77 -4.80
C GLN A 42 -4.64 8.13 -5.02
N HIS A 43 -4.72 6.80 -4.99
CA HIS A 43 -5.95 6.03 -5.25
C HIS A 43 -6.59 6.26 -6.64
N ARG A 44 -5.83 6.76 -7.61
CA ARG A 44 -6.32 7.04 -8.97
C ARG A 44 -6.12 5.81 -9.90
N PRO A 45 -7.19 5.10 -10.31
CA PRO A 45 -7.07 3.92 -11.17
C PRO A 45 -6.42 4.21 -12.53
N GLU A 46 -6.56 5.43 -13.03
CA GLU A 46 -5.96 5.91 -14.27
C GLU A 46 -4.47 6.28 -14.13
N ARG A 47 -3.90 6.19 -12.93
CA ARG A 47 -2.49 6.54 -12.63
C ARG A 47 -1.72 5.37 -12.00
N PRO A 48 -1.57 4.24 -12.68
CA PRO A 48 -0.61 3.22 -12.27
C PRO A 48 0.81 3.78 -12.37
N ILE A 49 1.62 3.52 -11.35
CA ILE A 49 3.00 4.05 -11.26
C ILE A 49 4.05 2.96 -11.22
N GLY A 50 3.65 1.69 -11.20
CA GLY A 50 4.58 0.60 -11.02
C GLY A 50 3.92 -0.75 -10.80
N ARG A 51 4.66 -1.65 -10.17
CA ARG A 51 4.20 -2.98 -9.79
C ARG A 51 4.53 -3.27 -8.33
N ILE A 52 3.69 -4.07 -7.70
CA ILE A 52 3.99 -4.69 -6.41
C ILE A 52 4.79 -5.96 -6.69
N GLU A 53 6.00 -6.04 -6.15
CA GLU A 53 6.89 -7.20 -6.30
C GLU A 53 6.67 -8.23 -5.18
N SER A 54 6.32 -7.75 -4.00
CA SER A 54 6.03 -8.61 -2.85
C SER A 54 4.95 -7.96 -2.00
N LEU A 55 4.02 -8.80 -1.55
CA LEU A 55 2.93 -8.43 -0.69
C LEU A 55 2.65 -9.56 0.28
N SER A 56 2.72 -9.29 1.58
CA SER A 56 2.63 -10.32 2.61
C SER A 56 2.17 -9.73 3.94
N GLU A 57 1.46 -10.51 4.74
CA GLU A 57 1.25 -10.17 6.15
C GLU A 57 2.47 -10.57 6.99
N ASP A 58 2.79 -9.76 8.00
CA ASP A 58 3.73 -10.13 9.06
C ASP A 58 3.16 -9.77 10.45
N ALA A 59 3.98 -9.87 11.51
CA ALA A 59 3.56 -9.51 12.87
C ALA A 59 3.00 -8.07 13.00
N ARG A 60 3.42 -7.14 12.14
CA ARG A 60 3.08 -5.72 12.21
C ARG A 60 1.91 -5.34 11.30
N GLY A 61 1.83 -5.88 10.08
CA GLY A 61 0.87 -5.40 9.09
C GLY A 61 1.00 -6.04 7.72
N LEU A 62 0.39 -5.37 6.73
CA LEU A 62 0.54 -5.71 5.31
C LEU A 62 1.82 -5.05 4.77
N ARG A 63 2.88 -5.85 4.66
CA ARG A 63 4.17 -5.43 4.13
C ARG A 63 4.15 -5.45 2.60
N VAL A 64 4.70 -4.39 2.00
CA VAL A 64 4.74 -4.19 0.55
C VAL A 64 6.17 -3.91 0.10
N ILE A 65 6.58 -4.51 -1.02
CA ILE A 65 7.72 -4.09 -1.83
C ILE A 65 7.17 -3.67 -3.19
N GLY A 66 7.39 -2.40 -3.56
CA GLY A 66 6.95 -1.83 -4.83
C GLY A 66 8.12 -1.38 -5.68
N ARG A 67 7.94 -1.41 -7.00
CA ARG A 67 8.88 -0.89 -7.99
C ARG A 67 8.15 0.11 -8.88
N LEU A 68 8.66 1.33 -8.98
CA LEU A 68 8.15 2.32 -9.92
C LEU A 68 8.62 2.00 -11.35
N THR A 69 7.74 2.16 -12.33
CA THR A 69 8.05 1.98 -13.75
C THR A 69 8.43 3.33 -14.35
N PRO A 70 9.72 3.60 -14.66
CA PRO A 70 10.20 4.95 -15.00
C PRO A 70 9.41 5.68 -16.10
N ASP A 71 8.95 4.93 -17.12
CA ASP A 71 8.24 5.48 -18.28
C ASP A 71 6.71 5.52 -18.13
N ALA A 72 6.17 5.06 -17.00
CA ALA A 72 4.76 5.26 -16.68
C ALA A 72 4.56 6.73 -16.26
N GLY A 73 3.65 7.46 -16.91
CA GLY A 73 3.60 8.93 -16.86
C GLY A 73 3.66 9.58 -15.46
N HIS A 74 3.04 8.98 -14.44
CA HIS A 74 3.07 9.50 -13.07
C HIS A 74 4.18 8.92 -12.18
N ALA A 75 4.94 7.93 -12.66
CA ALA A 75 5.99 7.30 -11.88
C ALA A 75 7.18 8.22 -11.65
N ALA A 76 7.54 9.07 -12.63
CA ALA A 76 8.61 10.05 -12.47
C ALA A 76 8.28 11.09 -11.40
N GLU A 77 7.05 11.61 -11.39
CA GLU A 77 6.52 12.51 -10.35
C GLU A 77 6.54 11.82 -8.98
N ALA A 78 5.99 10.61 -8.89
CA ALA A 78 5.97 9.84 -7.64
C ALA A 78 7.39 9.56 -7.11
N ALA A 79 8.35 9.23 -7.99
CA ALA A 79 9.74 9.01 -7.63
C ALA A 79 10.39 10.29 -7.09
N ALA A 80 10.20 11.43 -7.75
CA ALA A 80 10.74 12.71 -7.32
C ALA A 80 10.20 13.12 -5.94
N LEU A 81 8.88 13.04 -5.74
CA LEU A 81 8.24 13.40 -4.47
C LEU A 81 8.55 12.42 -3.34
N LEU A 82 8.81 11.15 -3.66
CA LEU A 82 9.24 10.15 -2.68
C LEU A 82 10.69 10.39 -2.22
N ARG A 83 11.59 10.77 -3.14
CA ARG A 83 12.99 11.12 -2.80
C ARG A 83 13.10 12.34 -1.90
N ASP A 84 12.33 13.38 -2.22
CA ASP A 84 12.27 14.63 -1.44
C ASP A 84 11.54 14.44 -0.10
N GLY A 85 10.78 13.35 0.05
CA GLY A 85 10.03 13.05 1.28
C GLY A 85 8.70 13.79 1.38
N ALA A 86 8.32 14.59 0.37
CA ALA A 86 7.00 15.21 0.26
C ALA A 86 5.86 14.18 0.21
N VAL A 87 6.12 12.99 -0.34
CA VAL A 87 5.20 11.85 -0.30
C VAL A 87 5.91 10.61 0.23
N GLY A 88 5.32 9.97 1.24
CA GLY A 88 5.83 8.70 1.78
C GLY A 88 4.76 7.85 2.46
N GLY A 89 3.48 8.20 2.28
CA GLY A 89 2.35 7.40 2.76
C GLY A 89 2.08 6.21 1.87
N LEU A 90 1.64 5.12 2.49
CA LEU A 90 1.04 3.99 1.80
C LEU A 90 -0.40 3.81 2.28
N SER A 91 -1.25 3.42 1.35
CA SER A 91 -2.65 3.13 1.61
C SER A 91 -3.11 2.02 0.68
N PHE A 92 -4.32 1.52 0.88
CA PHE A 92 -4.88 0.45 0.07
C PHE A 92 -6.38 0.64 -0.10
N GLY A 93 -6.87 0.19 -1.26
CA GLY A 93 -8.28 0.11 -1.59
C GLY A 93 -8.75 -1.31 -1.33
N TYR A 94 -9.96 -1.46 -0.79
CA TYR A 94 -10.48 -2.76 -0.40
C TYR A 94 -11.99 -2.87 -0.56
N ARG A 95 -12.49 -4.12 -0.53
CA ARG A 95 -13.92 -4.42 -0.34
C ARG A 95 -14.09 -5.25 0.93
N VAL A 96 -14.95 -4.80 1.83
CA VAL A 96 -15.22 -5.52 3.10
C VAL A 96 -15.94 -6.82 2.80
N ARG A 97 -15.47 -7.93 3.38
CA ARG A 97 -16.16 -9.22 3.36
C ARG A 97 -16.72 -9.60 4.72
N ALA A 98 -15.92 -9.44 5.77
CA ALA A 98 -16.34 -9.66 7.15
C ALA A 98 -15.84 -8.52 8.05
N LYS A 99 -16.69 -8.15 9.01
CA LYS A 99 -16.43 -7.08 9.96
C LYS A 99 -17.18 -7.29 11.26
N GLU A 100 -16.65 -6.72 12.32
CA GLU A 100 -17.26 -6.64 13.65
C GLU A 100 -17.46 -5.18 14.04
N PRO A 101 -18.45 -4.85 14.90
CA PRO A 101 -18.58 -3.52 15.47
C PRO A 101 -17.33 -3.12 16.27
N HIS A 102 -16.90 -1.87 16.15
CA HIS A 102 -15.85 -1.28 16.97
C HIS A 102 -16.31 0.11 17.44
N PRO A 103 -15.99 0.57 18.67
CA PRO A 103 -16.52 1.83 19.21
C PRO A 103 -16.32 3.07 18.32
N ARG A 104 -15.28 3.07 17.48
CA ARG A 104 -14.94 4.17 16.57
C ARG A 104 -15.31 3.91 15.11
N GLY A 105 -15.77 2.70 14.77
CA GLY A 105 -15.95 2.27 13.40
C GLY A 105 -16.17 0.76 13.32
N ARG A 106 -15.30 0.05 12.61
CA ARG A 106 -15.42 -1.39 12.41
C ARG A 106 -14.06 -2.08 12.60
N THR A 107 -14.10 -3.30 13.09
CA THR A 107 -12.95 -4.21 13.01
C THR A 107 -13.10 -5.05 11.76
N LEU A 108 -12.19 -4.92 10.79
CA LEU A 108 -12.17 -5.69 9.55
C LEU A 108 -11.42 -7.01 9.76
N THR A 109 -12.11 -8.12 9.50
CA THR A 109 -11.60 -9.49 9.72
C THR A 109 -11.44 -10.29 8.42
N ASP A 110 -12.09 -9.89 7.33
CA ASP A 110 -11.84 -10.37 5.96
C ASP A 110 -12.16 -9.24 4.97
N LEU A 111 -11.29 -9.06 3.99
CA LEU A 111 -11.48 -8.11 2.89
C LEU A 111 -10.87 -8.62 1.59
N ASP A 112 -11.37 -8.11 0.47
CA ASP A 112 -10.62 -8.17 -0.79
C ASP A 112 -9.68 -6.97 -0.87
N LEU A 113 -8.44 -7.22 -1.27
CA LEU A 113 -7.50 -6.17 -1.63
C LEU A 113 -7.68 -5.79 -3.11
N VAL A 114 -7.91 -4.51 -3.36
CA VAL A 114 -8.18 -3.97 -4.71
C VAL A 114 -6.92 -3.34 -5.30
N GLU A 115 -6.20 -2.55 -4.52
CA GLU A 115 -4.99 -1.82 -4.95
C GLU A 115 -4.16 -1.38 -3.74
N VAL A 116 -2.90 -1.04 -3.98
CA VAL A 116 -2.06 -0.29 -3.04
C VAL A 116 -1.64 1.01 -3.71
N SER A 117 -1.64 2.10 -2.94
CA SER A 117 -1.28 3.43 -3.44
C SER A 117 -0.15 4.06 -2.65
N LEU A 118 0.77 4.75 -3.34
CA LEU A 118 1.54 5.83 -2.72
C LEU A 118 0.63 7.04 -2.56
N VAL A 119 0.58 7.59 -1.35
CA VAL A 119 -0.34 8.68 -0.98
C VAL A 119 0.35 9.73 -0.12
N THR A 120 -0.09 10.98 -0.23
CA THR A 120 0.37 12.05 0.68
C THR A 120 -0.14 11.80 2.10
N PHE A 121 -1.43 11.45 2.22
CA PHE A 121 -2.13 11.30 3.49
C PHE A 121 -2.74 9.90 3.64
N PRO A 122 -2.05 8.96 4.30
CA PRO A 122 -2.63 7.65 4.59
C PRO A 122 -3.73 7.76 5.66
N MET A 123 -4.68 6.82 5.63
CA MET A 123 -5.69 6.71 6.70
C MET A 123 -5.04 6.29 8.03
N GLN A 124 -4.01 5.45 7.99
CA GLN A 124 -3.16 5.15 9.15
C GLN A 124 -1.87 5.99 9.06
N PRO A 125 -1.61 6.92 9.98
CA PRO A 125 -0.41 7.77 9.92
C PRO A 125 0.92 7.02 9.85
N GLY A 126 0.97 5.79 10.39
CA GLY A 126 2.15 4.90 10.37
C GLY A 126 2.23 3.96 9.17
N ALA A 127 1.26 3.96 8.26
CA ALA A 127 1.35 3.25 6.99
C ALA A 127 2.23 4.06 6.01
N ARG A 128 3.52 3.72 5.98
CA ARG A 128 4.58 4.52 5.35
C ARG A 128 5.54 3.65 4.57
N VAL A 129 6.19 4.28 3.60
CA VAL A 129 7.46 3.81 3.05
C VAL A 129 8.53 3.94 4.14
N HIS A 130 9.33 2.90 4.31
CA HIS A 130 10.42 2.85 5.29
C HIS A 130 11.81 2.73 4.66
N ALA A 131 11.88 2.27 3.41
CA ALA A 131 13.12 2.17 2.66
C ALA A 131 12.88 2.48 1.19
N VAL A 132 13.86 3.14 0.57
CA VAL A 132 13.90 3.43 -0.87
C VAL A 132 15.26 2.95 -1.38
N HIS A 133 15.26 2.30 -2.53
CA HIS A 133 16.47 1.81 -3.20
C HIS A 133 16.43 2.17 -4.67
N GLU A 134 17.55 2.65 -5.20
CA GLU A 134 17.68 3.01 -6.60
C GLU A 134 18.64 2.05 -7.29
N GLU A 135 18.23 1.57 -8.46
CA GLU A 135 19.07 0.75 -9.32
C GLU A 135 19.27 1.46 -10.65
N ASP A 136 20.51 1.54 -11.10
CA ASP A 136 20.80 1.90 -12.48
C ASP A 136 20.28 0.82 -13.40
N THR A 137 19.39 1.20 -14.31
CA THR A 137 18.96 0.32 -15.38
C THR A 137 20.09 0.30 -16.41
N ASN A 138 21.14 -0.48 -16.17
CA ASN A 138 22.12 -0.78 -17.21
C ASN A 138 21.50 -1.79 -18.17
N VAL A 139 20.92 -1.28 -19.26
CA VAL A 139 20.72 -2.01 -20.51
C VAL A 139 21.02 -1.05 -21.66
#